data_AF-A0A1G8SCN1-F1
#
_entry.id   AF-A0A1G8SCN1-F1
#
_cell.length_a   1.000
_cell.length_b   1.000
_cell.length_c   1.000
_cell.angle_alpha   90.00
_cell.angle_beta   90.00
_cell.angle_gamma   90.00
#
_symmetry.space_group_name_H-M   'P 1'
#
loop_
_entity.id
_entity.type
_entity.pdbx_description
1 polymer ?
#
loop_
_entity_poly.entity_id
_entity_poly.type
_entity_poly.pdbx_seq_one_letter_code
_entity_poly.pdbx_strand_id
1 'polypeptide(L)'
;MSQRPKIRCAIYTRKSSDEGLDQDFNSLDAQYEACAAYIASQRHEGWKLVPGRYDDGGLSGGTLERPALRRHMDEVDAGRIDMIVVYKIDRLTRSLADFAKLVERLEQVGCSFVSVTQAFNTSSSMGRLTLNVLLSFAQFEREVTAERIRDKIAASKKKGLWMGGVPPLGYDPHPDRTRRELVVNAAEAAVVRQRCCQTNANSSPLGQ
;
A
#
# COMPACT_ATOMS: atom_id res chain seq x y z
N MET A 1 -15.59 -18.09 37.66
CA MET A 1 -15.33 -18.46 36.26
C MET A 1 -15.51 -17.20 35.40
N SER A 2 -14.41 -16.56 34.99
CA SER A 2 -14.46 -15.36 34.16
C SER A 2 -14.91 -15.76 32.75
N GLN A 3 -16.08 -15.33 32.31
CA GLN A 3 -16.55 -15.58 30.94
C GLN A 3 -15.59 -14.87 29.98
N ARG A 4 -14.87 -15.64 29.16
CA ARG A 4 -14.01 -15.06 28.11
C ARG A 4 -14.88 -14.22 27.16
N PRO A 5 -14.43 -13.02 26.76
CA PRO A 5 -15.18 -12.18 25.84
C PRO A 5 -15.38 -12.90 24.50
N LYS A 6 -16.57 -12.77 23.91
CA LYS A 6 -16.89 -13.34 22.59
C LYS A 6 -16.17 -12.54 21.51
N ILE A 7 -15.39 -13.22 20.68
CA ILE A 7 -14.66 -12.62 19.55
C ILE A 7 -15.50 -12.82 18.28
N ARG A 8 -15.93 -11.73 17.66
CA ARG A 8 -16.74 -11.76 16.42
C ARG A 8 -15.82 -11.91 15.22
N CYS A 9 -15.77 -13.11 14.66
CA CYS A 9 -14.93 -13.47 13.53
C CYS A 9 -15.70 -13.33 12.22
N ALA A 10 -15.11 -12.68 11.22
CA ALA A 10 -15.67 -12.55 9.90
C ALA A 10 -14.72 -13.14 8.86
N ILE A 11 -15.29 -13.83 7.86
CA ILE A 11 -14.52 -14.52 6.82
C ILE A 11 -14.49 -13.65 5.58
N TYR A 12 -13.29 -13.47 5.01
CA TYR A 12 -13.10 -12.86 3.71
C TYR A 12 -12.54 -13.87 2.72
N THR A 13 -13.21 -14.01 1.56
CA THR A 13 -12.78 -14.92 0.49
C THR A 13 -12.58 -14.17 -0.83
N ARG A 14 -11.63 -14.65 -1.64
CA ARG A 14 -11.33 -14.05 -2.95
C ARG A 14 -10.96 -15.09 -4.00
N LYS A 15 -11.51 -14.91 -5.20
CA LYS A 15 -11.10 -15.66 -6.39
C LYS A 15 -10.04 -14.83 -7.12
N SER A 16 -8.83 -15.35 -7.24
CA SER A 16 -7.78 -14.65 -7.97
C SER A 16 -7.93 -14.90 -9.48
N SER A 17 -7.74 -13.88 -10.29
CA SER A 17 -7.87 -13.95 -11.76
C SER A 17 -6.67 -14.62 -12.46
N ASP A 18 -5.57 -14.89 -11.75
CA ASP A 18 -4.35 -15.50 -12.31
C ASP A 18 -4.20 -17.00 -12.04
N GLU A 19 -5.11 -17.62 -11.28
CA GLU A 19 -5.01 -19.05 -10.99
C GLU A 19 -5.64 -19.86 -12.13
N GLY A 20 -4.94 -19.88 -13.26
CA GLY A 20 -4.98 -21.04 -14.14
C GLY A 20 -4.31 -22.22 -13.42
N LEU A 21 -5.01 -23.36 -13.38
CA LEU A 21 -4.55 -24.72 -13.06
C LEU A 21 -4.96 -25.35 -11.70
N ASP A 22 -5.39 -24.62 -10.67
CA ASP A 22 -5.86 -25.21 -9.38
C ASP A 22 -7.39 -25.10 -9.19
N GLN A 23 -8.17 -25.53 -10.19
CA GLN A 23 -9.59 -25.20 -10.31
C GLN A 23 -10.53 -25.86 -9.27
N ASP A 24 -10.15 -26.97 -8.64
CA ASP A 24 -11.07 -27.71 -7.75
C ASP A 24 -10.89 -27.42 -6.25
N PHE A 25 -9.71 -26.97 -5.79
CA PHE A 25 -9.41 -26.73 -4.37
C PHE A 25 -9.44 -25.26 -3.94
N ASN A 26 -9.66 -24.33 -4.87
CA ASN A 26 -9.58 -22.89 -4.63
C ASN A 26 -10.89 -22.14 -4.92
N SER A 27 -12.03 -22.85 -4.80
CA SER A 27 -13.34 -22.22 -4.85
C SER A 27 -13.57 -21.32 -3.63
N LEU A 28 -14.40 -20.29 -3.78
CA LEU A 28 -14.77 -19.40 -2.68
C LEU A 28 -15.42 -20.19 -1.53
N ASP A 29 -16.22 -21.21 -1.88
CA ASP A 29 -16.86 -22.09 -0.92
C ASP A 29 -15.87 -22.95 -0.15
N ALA A 30 -14.87 -23.55 -0.81
CA ALA A 30 -13.83 -24.33 -0.12
C ALA A 30 -13.01 -23.44 0.83
N GLN A 31 -12.67 -22.22 0.42
CA GLN A 31 -12.01 -21.25 1.28
C GLN A 31 -12.88 -20.89 2.49
N TYR A 32 -14.16 -20.63 2.27
CA TYR A 32 -15.12 -20.28 3.32
C TYR A 32 -15.29 -21.43 4.32
N GLU A 33 -15.53 -22.65 3.84
CA GLU A 33 -15.65 -23.88 4.63
C GLU A 33 -14.42 -24.10 5.51
N ALA A 34 -13.21 -23.97 4.95
CA ALA A 34 -11.97 -24.10 5.72
C ALA A 34 -11.86 -23.05 6.83
N CYS A 35 -12.22 -21.79 6.54
CA CYS A 35 -12.21 -20.72 7.54
C CYS A 35 -13.29 -20.92 8.61
N ALA A 36 -14.49 -21.36 8.22
CA ALA A 36 -15.59 -21.63 9.13
C ALA A 36 -15.26 -22.80 10.07
N ALA A 37 -14.67 -23.88 9.54
CA ALA A 37 -14.18 -25.01 10.31
C ALA A 37 -13.08 -24.59 11.30
N TYR A 38 -12.17 -23.71 10.88
CA TYR A 38 -11.14 -23.16 11.76
C TYR A 38 -11.73 -22.29 12.89
N ILE A 39 -12.70 -21.41 12.59
CA ILE A 39 -13.39 -20.64 13.64
C ILE A 39 -14.15 -21.58 14.59
N ALA A 40 -14.75 -22.66 14.05
CA ALA A 40 -15.45 -23.64 14.85
C ALA A 40 -14.52 -24.42 15.81
N SER A 41 -13.30 -24.75 15.39
CA SER A 41 -12.31 -25.40 16.28
C SER A 41 -11.85 -24.48 17.41
N GLN A 42 -11.82 -23.17 17.17
CA GLN A 42 -11.44 -22.14 18.16
C GLN A 42 -12.59 -21.61 19.02
N ARG A 43 -13.76 -22.29 19.03
CA ARG A 43 -14.89 -21.91 19.90
C ARG A 43 -14.53 -21.82 21.39
N HIS A 44 -13.58 -22.62 21.84
CA HIS A 44 -13.10 -22.62 23.23
C HIS A 44 -12.32 -21.32 23.59
N GLU A 45 -11.83 -20.60 22.59
CA GLU A 45 -11.25 -19.26 22.73
C GLU A 45 -12.30 -18.14 22.68
N GLY A 46 -13.58 -18.47 22.50
CA GLY A 46 -14.68 -17.51 22.43
C GLY A 46 -15.00 -17.01 21.02
N TRP A 47 -14.42 -17.63 19.99
CA TRP A 47 -14.62 -17.23 18.59
C TRP A 47 -16.03 -17.55 18.10
N LYS A 48 -16.64 -16.57 17.43
CA LYS A 48 -17.99 -16.69 16.87
C LYS A 48 -18.02 -16.10 15.46
N LEU A 49 -18.36 -16.95 14.49
CA LEU A 49 -18.58 -16.54 13.11
C LEU A 49 -19.78 -15.57 13.02
N VAL A 50 -19.57 -14.42 12.39
CA VAL A 50 -20.66 -13.50 12.02
C VAL A 50 -21.39 -14.02 10.77
N PRO A 51 -22.70 -13.78 10.63
CA PRO A 51 -23.47 -14.25 9.49
C PRO A 51 -23.12 -13.54 8.16
N GLY A 52 -22.42 -12.41 8.21
CA GLY A 52 -22.00 -11.67 7.02
C GLY A 52 -20.94 -12.42 6.22
N ARG A 53 -21.19 -12.61 4.92
CA ARG A 53 -20.28 -13.27 3.99
C ARG A 53 -19.65 -12.22 3.05
N TYR A 54 -18.32 -12.20 2.99
CA TYR A 54 -17.55 -11.17 2.28
C TYR A 54 -16.71 -11.83 1.19
N ASP A 55 -17.31 -11.98 0.02
CA ASP A 55 -16.70 -12.70 -1.09
C ASP A 55 -16.44 -11.75 -2.27
N ASP A 56 -15.18 -11.63 -2.68
CA ASP A 56 -14.79 -10.99 -3.93
C ASP A 56 -14.52 -12.09 -4.98
N GLY A 57 -15.59 -12.58 -5.59
CA GLY A 57 -15.54 -13.47 -6.75
C GLY A 57 -15.46 -12.65 -8.01
N GLY A 58 -14.27 -12.49 -8.60
CA GLY A 58 -14.06 -11.72 -9.81
C GLY A 58 -15.04 -12.10 -10.94
N LEU A 59 -16.12 -11.33 -11.07
CA LEU A 59 -17.05 -11.42 -12.18
C LEU A 59 -16.36 -10.76 -13.38
N SER A 60 -15.78 -11.61 -14.23
CA SER A 60 -15.86 -11.49 -15.69
C SER A 60 -15.50 -10.13 -16.33
N GLY A 61 -14.58 -9.38 -15.76
CA GLY A 61 -14.13 -8.14 -16.38
C GLY A 61 -13.25 -7.30 -15.49
N GLY A 62 -11.93 -7.57 -15.50
CA GLY A 62 -10.82 -6.63 -15.25
C GLY A 62 -10.85 -5.70 -14.03
N THR A 63 -11.85 -5.81 -13.15
CA THR A 63 -12.12 -4.78 -12.16
C THR A 63 -11.38 -5.14 -10.89
N LEU A 64 -10.35 -4.35 -10.59
CA LEU A 64 -9.55 -4.42 -9.36
C LEU A 64 -10.34 -3.98 -8.12
N GLU A 65 -11.59 -3.55 -8.28
CA GLU A 65 -12.41 -3.10 -7.16
C GLU A 65 -12.81 -4.27 -6.27
N ARG A 66 -12.63 -4.06 -4.96
CA ARG A 66 -12.88 -5.04 -3.90
C ARG A 66 -14.03 -4.56 -3.03
N PRO A 67 -15.28 -4.59 -3.53
CA PRO A 67 -16.42 -4.08 -2.79
C PRO A 67 -16.71 -4.90 -1.54
N ALA A 68 -16.44 -6.22 -1.53
CA ALA A 68 -16.61 -7.03 -0.33
C ALA A 68 -15.57 -6.67 0.73
N LEU A 69 -14.30 -6.46 0.34
CA LEU A 69 -13.26 -6.01 1.28
C LEU A 69 -13.60 -4.63 1.87
N ARG A 70 -14.10 -3.69 1.07
CA ARG A 70 -14.49 -2.36 1.57
C ARG A 70 -15.60 -2.46 2.60
N ARG A 71 -16.69 -3.19 2.29
CA ARG A 71 -17.78 -3.46 3.25
C ARG A 71 -17.27 -4.15 4.50
N HIS A 72 -16.32 -5.07 4.36
CA HIS A 72 -15.71 -5.76 5.49
C HIS A 72 -14.97 -4.81 6.42
N MET A 73 -14.20 -3.87 5.87
CA MET A 73 -13.50 -2.84 6.64
C MET A 73 -14.47 -1.85 7.29
N ASP A 74 -15.57 -1.47 6.61
CA ASP A 74 -16.58 -0.57 7.20
C ASP A 74 -17.26 -1.21 8.43
N GLU A 75 -17.47 -2.53 8.41
CA GLU A 75 -18.02 -3.31 9.51
C GLU A 75 -17.03 -3.47 10.68
N VAL A 76 -15.73 -3.55 10.37
CA VAL A 76 -14.64 -3.51 11.35
C VAL A 76 -14.58 -2.14 12.03
N ASP A 77 -14.59 -1.06 11.24
CA ASP A 77 -14.57 0.32 11.74
C ASP A 77 -15.81 0.63 12.61
N ALA A 78 -16.96 0.02 12.29
CA ALA A 78 -18.17 0.10 13.10
C ALA A 78 -18.12 -0.77 14.38
N GLY A 79 -17.02 -1.46 14.64
CA GLY A 79 -16.84 -2.33 15.81
C GLY A 79 -17.80 -3.52 15.81
N ARG A 80 -18.26 -3.98 14.65
CA ARG A 80 -19.13 -5.19 14.52
C ARG A 80 -18.33 -6.47 14.32
N ILE A 81 -17.05 -6.35 13.96
CA ILE A 81 -16.10 -7.44 13.74
C ILE A 81 -14.88 -7.20 14.61
N ASP A 82 -14.45 -8.22 15.36
CA ASP A 82 -13.25 -8.17 16.20
C ASP A 82 -12.07 -8.93 15.55
N MET A 83 -12.36 -9.80 14.59
CA MET A 83 -11.35 -10.63 13.96
C MET A 83 -11.68 -10.94 12.49
N ILE A 84 -10.70 -10.77 11.61
CA ILE A 84 -10.76 -11.15 10.20
C ILE A 84 -10.06 -12.49 10.02
N VAL A 85 -10.73 -13.43 9.36
CA VAL A 85 -10.22 -14.76 9.05
C VAL A 85 -10.17 -14.96 7.54
N VAL A 86 -8.99 -15.34 7.03
CA VAL A 86 -8.78 -15.63 5.60
C VAL A 86 -8.10 -16.98 5.42
N TYR A 87 -8.29 -17.60 4.26
CA TYR A 87 -7.64 -18.86 3.95
C TYR A 87 -6.10 -18.70 3.86
N LYS A 88 -5.66 -17.70 3.08
CA LYS A 88 -4.26 -17.33 2.83
C LYS A 88 -4.12 -15.81 2.75
N ILE A 89 -2.94 -15.28 3.07
CA ILE A 89 -2.66 -13.83 3.02
C ILE A 89 -2.85 -13.25 1.61
N ASP A 90 -2.52 -14.02 0.57
CA ASP A 90 -2.65 -13.63 -0.84
C ASP A 90 -4.10 -13.36 -1.29
N ARG A 91 -5.08 -13.89 -0.55
CA ARG A 91 -6.50 -13.62 -0.77
C ARG A 91 -6.83 -12.17 -0.40
N LEU A 92 -6.15 -11.62 0.60
CA LEU A 92 -6.32 -10.24 1.05
C LEU A 92 -5.48 -9.27 0.23
N THR A 93 -4.21 -9.59 -0.07
CA THR A 93 -3.35 -8.72 -0.90
C THR A 93 -2.13 -9.46 -1.44
N ARG A 94 -1.65 -9.03 -2.61
CA ARG A 94 -0.43 -9.54 -3.24
C ARG A 94 0.82 -8.73 -2.86
N SER A 95 0.64 -7.57 -2.23
CA SER A 95 1.70 -6.67 -1.81
C SER A 95 1.86 -6.72 -0.31
N LEU A 96 3.06 -7.06 0.18
CA LEU A 96 3.38 -7.04 1.60
C LEU A 96 3.21 -5.63 2.18
N ALA A 97 3.53 -4.59 1.41
CA ALA A 97 3.37 -3.20 1.83
C ALA A 97 1.90 -2.79 2.00
N ASP A 98 0.99 -3.36 1.23
CA ASP A 98 -0.45 -3.12 1.42
C ASP A 98 -1.00 -3.97 2.56
N PHE A 99 -0.46 -5.16 2.78
CA PHE A 99 -0.79 -6.00 3.94
C PHE A 99 -0.44 -5.27 5.23
N ALA A 100 0.77 -4.70 5.27
CA ALA A 100 1.28 -3.91 6.36
C ALA A 100 0.31 -2.79 6.79
N LYS A 101 -0.07 -1.94 5.84
CA LYS A 101 -1.03 -0.83 6.06
C LYS A 101 -2.39 -1.31 6.55
N LEU A 102 -2.85 -2.45 6.02
CA LEU A 102 -4.14 -3.01 6.40
C LEU A 102 -4.09 -3.49 7.85
N VAL A 103 -3.04 -4.21 8.27
CA VAL A 103 -2.92 -4.65 9.66
C VAL A 103 -2.73 -3.48 10.61
N GLU A 104 -1.93 -2.48 10.28
CA GLU A 104 -1.83 -1.24 11.07
C GLU A 104 -3.21 -0.60 11.31
N ARG A 105 -4.05 -0.54 10.27
CA ARG A 105 -5.43 -0.05 10.39
C ARG A 105 -6.28 -0.94 11.29
N LEU A 106 -6.16 -2.26 11.18
CA LEU A 106 -6.90 -3.18 12.06
C LEU A 106 -6.50 -3.02 13.52
N GLU A 107 -5.20 -2.86 13.81
CA GLU A 107 -4.70 -2.64 15.17
C GLU A 107 -5.24 -1.33 15.77
N GLN A 108 -5.32 -0.26 14.98
CA GLN A 108 -5.90 1.02 15.43
C GLN A 108 -7.37 0.90 15.87
N VAL A 109 -8.11 -0.01 15.24
CA VAL A 109 -9.53 -0.27 15.55
C VAL A 109 -9.70 -1.39 16.59
N GLY A 110 -8.60 -2.04 17.01
CA GLY A 110 -8.62 -3.16 17.94
C GLY A 110 -9.08 -4.49 17.32
N CYS A 111 -9.08 -4.60 15.99
CA CYS A 111 -9.40 -5.81 15.26
C CYS A 111 -8.14 -6.68 15.05
N SER A 112 -8.29 -7.99 15.20
CA SER A 112 -7.23 -8.97 14.91
C SER A 112 -7.40 -9.58 13.52
N PHE A 113 -6.32 -10.18 13.02
CA PHE A 113 -6.25 -10.88 11.74
C PHE A 113 -5.65 -12.28 11.90
N VAL A 114 -6.24 -13.25 11.20
CA VAL A 114 -5.81 -14.66 11.18
C VAL A 114 -5.83 -15.23 9.78
N SER A 115 -4.78 -15.96 9.40
CA SER A 115 -4.79 -16.84 8.22
C SER A 115 -4.81 -18.31 8.61
N VAL A 116 -5.59 -19.11 7.88
CA VAL A 116 -5.82 -20.53 8.20
C VAL A 116 -4.62 -21.41 7.81
N THR A 117 -4.09 -21.27 6.60
CA THR A 117 -3.02 -22.18 6.12
C THR A 117 -1.62 -21.77 6.54
N GLN A 118 -1.40 -20.48 6.73
CA GLN A 118 -0.16 -19.93 7.26
C GLN A 118 -0.51 -19.63 8.71
N ALA A 119 -0.06 -20.44 9.68
CA ALA A 119 -0.43 -20.32 11.10
C ALA A 119 0.04 -18.97 11.69
N PHE A 120 -0.60 -17.89 11.28
CA PHE A 120 -0.25 -16.51 11.50
C PHE A 120 -1.45 -15.87 12.17
N ASN A 121 -1.30 -15.60 13.46
CA ASN A 121 -2.35 -15.07 14.30
C ASN A 121 -1.83 -13.83 15.04
N THR A 122 -2.31 -12.66 14.62
CA THR A 122 -1.96 -11.35 15.22
C THR A 122 -2.59 -11.13 16.61
N SER A 123 -3.45 -12.03 17.08
CA SER A 123 -3.92 -12.05 18.48
C SER A 123 -2.86 -12.58 19.45
N SER A 124 -1.86 -13.32 18.94
CA SER A 124 -0.77 -13.90 19.74
C SER A 124 0.46 -12.99 19.77
N SER A 125 1.20 -12.99 20.88
CA SER A 125 2.45 -12.21 21.01
C SER A 125 3.49 -12.55 19.94
N MET A 126 3.58 -13.84 19.56
CA MET A 126 4.47 -14.30 18.50
C MET A 126 4.03 -13.82 17.11
N GLY A 127 2.73 -13.87 16.82
CA GLY A 127 2.21 -13.37 15.54
C GLY A 127 2.35 -11.86 15.40
N ARG A 128 2.21 -11.09 16.49
CA ARG A 128 2.53 -9.64 16.51
C ARG A 128 4.02 -9.38 16.27
N LEU A 129 4.92 -10.19 16.84
CA LEU A 129 6.35 -10.07 16.57
C LEU A 129 6.67 -10.31 15.09
N THR A 130 6.17 -11.41 14.52
CA THR A 130 6.38 -11.72 13.09
C THR A 130 5.75 -10.66 12.19
N LEU A 131 4.60 -10.10 12.58
CA LEU A 131 4.01 -8.94 11.91
C LEU A 131 4.98 -7.76 11.91
N ASN A 132 5.48 -7.35 13.08
CA ASN A 132 6.39 -6.20 13.20
C ASN A 132 7.67 -6.38 12.38
N VAL A 133 8.18 -7.61 12.27
CA VAL A 133 9.32 -7.93 11.39
C VAL A 133 8.96 -7.75 9.92
N LEU A 134 7.80 -8.26 9.49
CA LEU A 134 7.30 -8.09 8.12
C LEU A 134 7.03 -6.61 7.79
N LEU A 135 6.48 -5.85 8.74
CA LEU A 135 6.27 -4.40 8.64
C LEU A 135 7.59 -3.67 8.47
N SER A 136 8.59 -3.99 9.30
CA SER A 136 9.93 -3.41 9.23
C SER A 136 10.59 -3.70 7.88
N PHE A 137 10.42 -4.91 7.35
CA PHE A 137 10.92 -5.27 6.03
C PHE A 137 10.20 -4.50 4.90
N ALA A 138 8.88 -4.36 4.98
CA ALA A 138 8.10 -3.59 4.01
C ALA A 138 8.47 -2.09 4.04
N GLN A 139 8.78 -1.54 5.21
CA GLN A 139 9.31 -0.18 5.33
C GLN A 139 10.70 -0.06 4.72
N PHE A 140 11.59 -1.01 5.03
CA PHE A 140 12.94 -1.07 4.45
C PHE A 140 12.91 -1.12 2.91
N GLU A 141 12.05 -1.95 2.30
CA GLU A 141 11.92 -1.99 0.84
C GLU A 141 11.46 -0.65 0.23
N ARG A 142 10.57 0.08 0.91
CA ARG A 142 10.16 1.44 0.47
C ARG A 142 11.32 2.42 0.54
N GLU A 143 12.10 2.38 1.62
CA GLU A 143 13.25 3.26 1.82
C GLU A 143 14.35 2.98 0.77
N VAL A 144 14.70 1.71 0.53
CA VAL A 144 15.65 1.31 -0.51
C VAL A 144 15.16 1.70 -1.91
N THR A 145 13.86 1.58 -2.18
CA THR A 145 13.29 2.03 -3.45
C THR A 145 13.41 3.54 -3.61
N ALA A 146 13.12 4.31 -2.55
CA ALA A 146 13.26 5.76 -2.56
C ALA A 146 14.73 6.19 -2.74
N GLU A 147 15.67 5.50 -2.10
CA GLU A 147 17.11 5.70 -2.30
C GLU A 147 17.52 5.48 -3.76
N ARG A 148 17.13 4.36 -4.36
CA ARG A 148 17.41 4.10 -5.79
C ARG A 148 16.81 5.16 -6.71
N ILE A 149 15.63 5.69 -6.39
CA ILE A 149 15.03 6.79 -7.15
C ILE A 149 15.88 8.06 -7.01
N ARG A 150 16.30 8.41 -5.78
CA ARG A 150 17.19 9.56 -5.53
C ARG A 150 18.51 9.42 -6.27
N ASP A 151 19.12 8.23 -6.25
CA ASP A 151 20.37 7.96 -6.96
C ASP A 151 20.20 8.07 -8.47
N LYS A 152 19.09 7.56 -9.02
CA LYS A 152 18.74 7.74 -10.44
C LYS A 152 18.53 9.21 -10.80
N ILE A 153 17.90 10.00 -9.92
CA ILE A 153 17.72 11.45 -10.11
C ILE A 153 19.07 12.16 -10.06
N ALA A 154 19.92 11.86 -9.08
CA ALA A 154 21.24 12.46 -8.94
C ALA A 154 22.13 12.12 -10.15
N ALA A 155 22.13 10.86 -10.59
CA ALA A 155 22.84 10.44 -11.80
C ALA A 155 22.30 11.12 -13.06
N SER A 156 20.97 11.33 -13.15
CA SER A 156 20.35 12.03 -14.28
C SER A 156 20.68 13.53 -14.28
N LYS A 157 20.68 14.17 -13.10
CA LYS A 157 21.13 15.57 -12.92
C LYS A 157 22.60 15.74 -13.32
N LYS A 158 23.47 14.80 -12.94
CA LYS A 158 24.91 14.81 -13.33
C LYS A 158 25.10 14.68 -14.84
N LYS A 159 24.16 14.05 -15.54
CA LYS A 159 24.12 13.95 -17.01
C LYS A 159 23.44 15.17 -17.69
N GLY A 160 23.04 16.19 -16.92
CA GLY A 160 22.38 17.39 -17.45
C GLY A 160 20.92 17.19 -17.85
N LEU A 161 20.29 16.07 -17.46
CA LEU A 161 18.92 15.76 -17.83
C LEU A 161 17.92 16.51 -16.93
N TRP A 162 16.97 17.20 -17.54
CA TRP A 162 15.85 17.87 -16.88
C TRP A 162 14.85 16.84 -16.34
N MET A 163 14.67 16.83 -15.01
CA MET A 163 13.86 15.83 -14.31
C MET A 163 12.39 16.24 -14.11
N GLY A 164 11.94 17.30 -14.80
CA GLY A 164 10.59 17.86 -14.67
C GLY A 164 10.47 18.93 -13.58
N GLY A 165 9.26 19.49 -13.43
CA GLY A 165 8.97 20.63 -12.55
C GLY A 165 8.70 21.91 -13.32
N VAL A 166 8.55 23.04 -12.61
CA VAL A 166 8.42 24.37 -13.23
C VAL A 166 9.78 24.76 -13.82
N PRO A 167 9.87 25.02 -15.13
CA PRO A 167 11.13 25.46 -15.76
C PRO A 167 11.61 26.78 -15.12
N PRO A 168 12.94 26.95 -14.94
CA PRO A 168 13.48 28.24 -14.53
C PRO A 168 13.15 29.32 -15.56
N LEU A 169 12.84 30.53 -15.11
CA LEU A 169 12.60 31.69 -15.97
C LEU A 169 13.76 31.88 -16.96
N GLY A 170 13.46 32.01 -18.25
CA GLY A 170 14.49 32.06 -19.32
C GLY A 170 14.77 30.73 -20.01
N TYR A 171 14.13 29.63 -19.57
CA TYR A 171 14.29 28.30 -20.15
C TYR A 171 12.94 27.60 -20.31
N ASP A 172 12.75 26.96 -21.46
CA ASP A 172 11.60 26.10 -21.74
C ASP A 172 12.01 24.62 -21.79
N PRO A 173 11.10 23.68 -21.51
CA PRO A 173 11.32 22.27 -21.81
C PRO A 173 11.55 22.08 -23.30
N HIS A 174 12.45 21.18 -23.67
CA HIS A 174 12.67 20.83 -25.07
C HIS A 174 11.35 20.38 -25.74
N PRO A 175 11.04 20.82 -26.98
CA PRO A 175 9.75 20.54 -27.64
C PRO A 175 9.51 19.04 -27.86
N ASP A 176 10.58 18.27 -28.04
CA ASP A 176 10.54 16.81 -28.02
C ASP A 176 10.48 16.27 -26.58
N ARG A 177 9.34 15.68 -26.19
CA ARG A 177 9.08 15.10 -24.86
C ARG A 177 10.00 13.93 -24.51
N THR A 178 10.67 13.32 -25.49
CA THR A 178 11.63 12.25 -25.25
C THR A 178 12.99 12.78 -24.79
N ARG A 179 13.30 14.04 -25.09
CA ARG A 179 14.53 14.72 -24.66
C ARG A 179 14.29 15.47 -23.37
N ARG A 180 14.91 14.98 -22.31
CA ARG A 180 14.88 15.61 -20.99
C ARG A 180 15.92 16.72 -20.92
N GLU A 181 15.74 17.77 -21.70
CA GLU A 181 16.66 18.92 -21.78
C GLU A 181 15.89 20.23 -21.70
N LEU A 182 16.56 21.31 -21.29
CA LEU A 182 16.02 22.67 -21.28
C LEU A 182 16.60 23.46 -22.45
N VAL A 183 15.75 24.21 -23.15
CA VAL A 183 16.09 25.09 -24.27
C VAL A 183 15.95 26.54 -23.82
N VAL A 184 16.87 27.42 -24.22
CA VAL A 184 16.83 28.83 -23.84
C VAL A 184 15.64 29.52 -24.52
N ASN A 185 14.77 30.15 -23.73
CA ASN A 185 13.74 31.05 -24.24
C ASN A 185 14.37 32.42 -24.49
N ALA A 186 14.55 32.80 -25.75
CA ALA A 186 15.27 34.03 -26.10
C ALA A 186 14.60 35.31 -25.56
N ALA A 187 13.27 35.35 -25.48
CA ALA A 187 12.51 36.51 -25.00
C ALA A 187 12.66 36.69 -23.49
N GLU A 188 12.48 35.61 -22.72
CA GLU A 188 12.65 35.66 -21.26
C GLU A 188 14.12 35.79 -20.85
N ALA A 189 15.05 35.17 -21.59
CA ALA A 189 16.48 35.30 -21.34
C ALA A 189 16.99 36.74 -21.54
N ALA A 190 16.35 37.53 -22.41
CA ALA A 190 16.66 38.95 -22.54
C ALA A 190 16.34 39.73 -21.26
N VAL A 191 15.20 39.43 -20.62
CA VAL A 191 14.78 40.03 -19.35
C VAL A 191 15.74 39.65 -18.22
N VAL A 192 16.15 38.38 -18.16
CA VAL A 192 17.15 37.90 -17.18
C VAL A 192 18.49 38.60 -17.37
N ARG A 193 18.98 38.72 -18.61
CA ARG A 193 20.25 39.43 -18.91
C ARG A 193 20.18 40.91 -18.54
N GLN A 194 19.10 41.59 -18.88
CA GLN A 194 18.93 43.02 -18.58
C GLN A 194 18.91 43.28 -17.07
N ARG A 195 18.18 42.47 -16.29
CA ARG A 195 18.15 42.58 -14.83
C ARG A 195 19.50 42.26 -14.20
N CYS A 196 20.20 41.22 -14.67
CA CYS A 196 21.51 40.84 -14.14
C CYS A 196 22.58 41.92 -14.39
N CYS A 197 22.55 42.59 -15.54
CA CYS A 197 23.44 43.73 -15.83
C CYS A 197 23.16 44.93 -14.92
N GLN A 198 21.90 45.19 -14.55
CA GLN A 198 21.53 46.29 -13.66
C GLN A 198 21.96 46.05 -12.21
N THR A 199 21.88 44.82 -11.70
CA THR A 199 22.38 44.48 -10.36
C THR A 199 23.89 44.56 -10.25
N ASN A 200 24.63 44.07 -11.26
CA ASN A 200 26.10 44.16 -11.27
C ASN A 200 26.62 45.61 -11.37
N ALA A 201 25.86 46.52 -11.97
CA ALA A 201 26.19 47.94 -12.00
C ALA A 201 25.99 48.65 -10.64
N ASN A 202 25.10 48.13 -9.78
CA ASN A 202 24.82 48.69 -8.46
C ASN A 202 25.65 48.05 -7.32
N SER A 203 26.45 47.02 -7.61
CA SER A 203 27.37 46.39 -6.66
C SER A 203 28.82 46.81 -6.94
N SER A 204 29.14 48.08 -6.70
CA SER A 204 30.52 48.54 -6.46
C SER A 204 30.71 48.79 -4.95
N PRO A 205 31.92 48.56 -4.40
CA PRO A 205 32.12 48.12 -3.03
C PRO A 205 31.80 49.22 -2.03
N LEU A 206 31.02 48.88 -1.00
CA LEU A 206 31.02 49.61 0.26
C LEU A 206 32.43 49.53 0.87
N GLY A 207 33.21 50.58 0.59
CA GLY A 207 34.02 51.31 1.55
C GLY A 207 35.07 50.56 2.36
N GLN A 208 36.33 50.85 2.01
CA GLN A 208 37.48 51.17 2.88
C GLN A 208 38.01 50.10 3.84
#